data_AF-A0AAN9KDL5-F1
#
_entry.id   AF-A0AAN9KDL5-F1
#
_cell.length_a   1.000
_cell.length_b   1.000
_cell.length_c   1.000
_cell.angle_alpha   90.00
_cell.angle_beta   90.00
_cell.angle_gamma   90.00
#
_symmetry.space_group_name_H-M   'P 1'
#
loop_
_entity.id
_entity.type
_entity.pdbx_description
1 polymer ?
#
loop_
_entity_poly.entity_id
_entity_poly.type
_entity_poly.pdbx_seq_one_letter_code
_entity_poly.pdbx_strand_id
1 'polypeptide(L)'
;MKITMLSLVLLIVLSTKALNGAAGPAPEQVVDTSGKILRTGYNYYIVPASSDVGGLSLSSTGQDCPLDVVAVDGYQGLPVTFIPFNYKKGVIRVSTDLNIFFSAETSCPQSTVWKLKDYDYSLGQWFVTTDGVLGNPGPQTISNWFKIEKYEDAYKLVYCPSVCNDCSYQCSDIGIYEDQYGKRLALTYPPYKVQFQRA
;
A
#
# COMPACT_ATOMS: atom_id res chain seq x y z
N MET A 1 -71.17 18.49 38.68
CA MET A 1 -69.90 17.78 38.45
C MET A 1 -69.02 18.61 37.53
N LYS A 2 -67.93 19.18 38.06
CA LYS A 2 -66.90 19.90 37.29
C LYS A 2 -65.81 18.88 36.92
N ILE A 3 -65.51 18.72 35.64
CA ILE A 3 -64.34 17.97 35.17
C ILE A 3 -63.38 19.00 34.58
N THR A 4 -62.35 19.31 35.34
CA THR A 4 -61.21 20.12 34.92
C THR A 4 -60.31 19.24 34.04
N MET A 5 -60.17 19.59 32.76
CA MET A 5 -59.21 18.96 31.85
C MET A 5 -57.85 19.66 31.99
N LEU A 6 -56.87 18.94 32.53
CA LEU A 6 -55.48 19.39 32.65
C LEU A 6 -54.80 19.20 31.27
N SER A 7 -54.43 20.30 30.60
CA SER A 7 -53.68 20.23 29.35
C SER A 7 -52.19 20.03 29.64
N LEU A 8 -51.63 18.90 29.21
CA LEU A 8 -50.21 18.57 29.30
C LEU A 8 -49.50 19.07 28.03
N VAL A 9 -48.78 20.19 28.13
CA VAL A 9 -47.94 20.71 27.05
C VAL A 9 -46.57 20.03 27.12
N LEU A 10 -46.26 19.17 26.14
CA LEU A 10 -44.96 18.52 26.00
C LEU A 10 -44.03 19.39 25.14
N LEU A 11 -43.11 20.12 25.78
CA LEU A 11 -42.05 20.89 25.08
C LEU A 11 -40.91 19.95 24.68
N ILE A 12 -40.88 19.55 23.41
CA ILE A 12 -39.75 18.80 22.83
C ILE A 12 -38.65 19.80 22.49
N VAL A 13 -37.64 19.91 23.36
CA VAL A 13 -36.42 20.69 23.09
C VAL A 13 -35.52 19.85 22.19
N LEU A 14 -35.57 20.09 20.88
CA LEU A 14 -34.58 19.54 19.94
C LEU A 14 -33.22 20.17 20.22
N SER A 15 -32.40 19.46 21.00
CA SER A 15 -30.98 19.79 21.16
C SER A 15 -30.24 19.35 19.90
N THR A 16 -30.05 20.28 18.96
CA THR A 16 -29.17 20.08 17.80
C THR A 16 -27.71 20.06 18.28
N LYS A 17 -27.26 18.94 18.83
CA LYS A 17 -25.82 18.69 18.91
C LYS A 17 -25.35 18.44 17.49
N ALA A 18 -24.74 19.46 16.89
CA ALA A 18 -23.99 19.32 15.66
C ALA A 18 -22.96 18.21 15.88
N LEU A 19 -23.16 17.06 15.23
CA LEU A 19 -22.20 15.97 15.20
C LEU A 19 -21.07 16.37 14.24
N ASN A 20 -20.26 17.34 14.65
CA ASN A 20 -19.01 17.64 13.96
C ASN A 20 -18.06 16.47 14.26
N GLY A 21 -18.13 15.42 13.44
CA GLY A 21 -17.09 14.42 13.37
C GLY A 21 -15.80 15.12 12.94
N ALA A 22 -14.94 15.45 13.90
CA ALA A 22 -13.62 15.99 13.63
C ALA A 22 -12.82 14.89 12.91
N ALA A 23 -12.71 14.98 11.58
CA ALA A 23 -11.72 14.21 10.85
C ALA A 23 -10.34 14.64 11.36
N GLY A 24 -9.57 13.70 11.89
CA GLY A 24 -8.20 13.94 12.33
C GLY A 24 -7.31 14.48 11.20
N PRO A 25 -6.10 15.00 11.53
CA PRO A 25 -5.17 15.47 10.52
C PRO A 25 -4.85 14.36 9.50
N ALA A 26 -4.71 14.74 8.23
CA ALA A 26 -4.31 13.79 7.19
C ALA A 26 -2.90 13.23 7.50
N PRO A 27 -2.60 11.98 7.13
CA PRO A 27 -1.28 11.41 7.34
C PRO A 27 -0.16 12.23 6.67
N GLU A 28 1.06 12.07 7.18
CA GLU A 28 2.25 12.74 6.65
C GLU A 28 2.48 12.38 5.17
N GLN A 29 3.08 13.32 4.44
CA GLN A 29 3.41 13.15 3.03
C GLN A 29 4.70 12.36 2.90
N VAL A 30 4.75 11.44 1.94
CA VAL A 30 6.01 10.76 1.59
C VAL A 30 6.83 11.72 0.74
N VAL A 31 8.12 11.81 1.02
CA VAL A 31 9.08 12.62 0.25
C VAL A 31 10.14 11.75 -0.41
N ASP A 32 10.61 12.19 -1.57
CA ASP A 32 11.73 11.58 -2.29
C ASP A 32 13.08 11.99 -1.67
N THR A 33 14.17 11.42 -2.18
CA THR A 33 15.55 11.70 -1.75
C THR A 33 15.98 13.16 -1.95
N SER A 34 15.23 13.96 -2.71
CA SER A 34 15.44 15.40 -2.87
C SER A 34 14.56 16.25 -1.93
N GLY A 35 13.79 15.62 -1.04
CA GLY A 35 12.87 16.27 -0.12
C GLY A 35 11.56 16.72 -0.78
N LYS A 36 11.26 16.28 -2.01
CA LYS A 36 10.02 16.65 -2.71
C LYS A 36 8.94 15.62 -2.48
N ILE A 37 7.71 16.08 -2.38
CA ILE A 37 6.53 15.25 -2.11
C ILE A 37 6.27 14.28 -3.26
N LEU A 38 6.06 13.00 -2.92
CA LEU A 38 5.61 11.99 -3.87
C LEU A 38 4.19 12.30 -4.36
N ARG A 39 4.00 12.20 -5.67
CA ARG A 39 2.72 12.47 -6.33
C ARG A 39 2.39 11.38 -7.34
N THR A 40 1.09 11.13 -7.49
CA THR A 40 0.57 10.29 -8.57
C THR A 40 0.90 10.89 -9.94
N GLY A 41 0.99 10.05 -10.97
CA GLY A 41 1.34 10.47 -12.33
C GLY A 41 2.84 10.69 -12.56
N TYR A 42 3.67 10.28 -11.60
CA TYR A 42 5.12 10.32 -11.75
C TYR A 42 5.77 9.02 -11.34
N ASN A 43 6.92 8.78 -11.96
CA ASN A 43 7.72 7.58 -11.79
C ASN A 43 8.78 7.79 -10.70
N TYR A 44 9.00 6.76 -9.89
CA TYR A 44 10.00 6.74 -8.84
C TYR A 44 10.72 5.40 -8.83
N TYR A 45 12.01 5.39 -8.56
CA TYR A 45 12.71 4.18 -8.16
C TYR A 45 12.52 3.96 -6.66
N ILE A 46 12.24 2.71 -6.27
CA ILE A 46 12.33 2.27 -4.88
C ILE A 46 13.75 1.76 -4.69
N VAL A 47 14.55 2.52 -3.96
CA VAL A 47 15.98 2.28 -3.74
C VAL A 47 16.22 1.96 -2.28
N PRO A 48 17.30 1.22 -1.94
CA PRO A 48 17.66 1.00 -0.55
C PRO A 48 17.91 2.33 0.18
N ALA A 49 17.73 2.34 1.51
CA ALA A 49 18.34 3.39 2.34
C ALA A 49 19.77 3.04 2.79
N SER A 50 20.21 1.78 2.62
CA SER A 50 21.56 1.28 2.97
C SER A 50 22.22 0.54 1.80
N SER A 51 23.52 0.71 1.62
CA SER A 51 24.26 0.36 0.40
C SER A 51 24.34 -1.12 -0.01
N ASP A 52 23.79 -2.05 0.78
CA ASP A 52 24.05 -3.49 0.64
C ASP A 52 23.10 -4.22 -0.34
N VAL A 53 22.06 -3.53 -0.81
CA VAL A 53 21.05 -4.05 -1.75
C VAL A 53 20.73 -2.95 -2.76
N GLY A 54 20.47 -3.24 -4.04
CA GLY A 54 19.99 -2.23 -5.00
C GLY A 54 18.46 -2.10 -5.04
N GLY A 55 17.92 -1.43 -6.05
CA GLY A 55 16.49 -1.12 -6.14
C GLY A 55 15.60 -2.32 -6.50
N LEU A 56 14.36 -2.06 -6.93
CA LEU A 56 13.38 -3.10 -7.24
C LEU A 56 13.16 -3.31 -8.73
N SER A 57 13.00 -4.56 -9.14
CA SER A 57 12.76 -4.96 -10.54
C SER A 57 11.78 -6.14 -10.61
N LEU A 58 11.63 -6.70 -11.81
CA LEU A 58 10.78 -7.85 -12.12
C LEU A 58 11.63 -9.04 -12.56
N SER A 59 11.27 -10.24 -12.11
CA SER A 59 11.93 -11.49 -12.53
C SER A 59 10.94 -12.65 -12.65
N SER A 60 11.26 -13.62 -13.49
CA SER A 60 10.57 -14.91 -13.53
C SER A 60 11.06 -15.81 -12.40
N THR A 61 10.14 -16.50 -11.72
CA THR A 61 10.45 -17.35 -10.56
C THR A 61 9.73 -18.69 -10.68
N GLY A 62 10.32 -19.62 -11.44
CA GLY A 62 9.78 -20.98 -11.66
C GLY A 62 8.59 -21.07 -12.63
N GLN A 63 8.00 -19.93 -13.00
CA GLN A 63 7.00 -19.77 -14.06
C GLN A 63 7.34 -18.53 -14.88
N ASP A 64 7.06 -18.56 -16.19
CA ASP A 64 7.39 -17.45 -17.09
C ASP A 64 6.60 -16.18 -16.74
N CYS A 65 5.32 -16.32 -16.38
CA CYS A 65 4.43 -15.23 -15.99
C CYS A 65 3.42 -15.68 -14.92
N PRO A 66 2.91 -14.76 -14.08
CA PRO A 66 3.33 -13.36 -13.96
C PRO A 66 4.73 -13.22 -13.35
N LEU A 67 5.36 -12.06 -13.53
CA LEU A 67 6.66 -11.78 -12.95
C LEU A 67 6.54 -11.45 -11.46
N ASP A 68 7.50 -11.88 -10.67
CA ASP A 68 7.60 -11.57 -9.26
C ASP A 68 8.45 -10.32 -9.03
N VAL A 69 8.21 -9.66 -7.89
CA VAL A 69 8.95 -8.46 -7.51
C VAL A 69 10.23 -8.88 -6.79
N VAL A 70 11.37 -8.38 -7.29
CA VAL A 70 12.69 -8.72 -6.75
C VAL A 70 13.51 -7.47 -6.44
N ALA A 71 14.41 -7.58 -5.47
CA ALA A 71 15.51 -6.64 -5.31
C ALA A 71 16.67 -7.04 -6.22
N VAL A 72 17.32 -6.04 -6.82
CA VAL A 72 18.48 -6.22 -7.71
C VAL A 72 19.72 -5.61 -7.10
N ASP A 73 20.90 -5.97 -7.59
CA ASP A 73 22.16 -5.47 -7.04
C ASP A 73 22.76 -4.38 -7.93
N GLY A 74 23.29 -3.32 -7.31
CA GLY A 74 24.15 -2.34 -7.99
C GLY A 74 23.45 -1.33 -8.91
N TYR A 75 22.11 -1.34 -9.03
CA TYR A 75 21.37 -0.30 -9.75
C TYR A 75 19.98 -0.04 -9.15
N GLN A 76 19.36 1.06 -9.59
CA GLN A 76 18.09 1.59 -9.06
C GLN A 76 16.84 0.75 -9.39
N GLY A 77 16.95 -0.28 -10.24
CA GLY A 77 15.82 -1.09 -10.66
C GLY A 77 14.95 -0.42 -11.73
N LEU A 78 13.67 -0.80 -11.77
CA LEU A 78 12.65 -0.27 -12.66
C LEU A 78 11.80 0.79 -11.96
N PRO A 79 11.31 1.81 -12.68
CA PRO A 79 10.46 2.83 -12.10
C PRO A 79 9.07 2.26 -11.73
N VAL A 80 8.51 2.75 -10.63
CA VAL A 80 7.14 2.47 -10.19
C VAL A 80 6.30 3.75 -10.15
N THR A 81 4.99 3.57 -10.27
CA THR A 81 3.99 4.61 -10.00
C THR A 81 3.12 4.19 -8.81
N PHE A 82 2.75 5.18 -7.99
CA PHE A 82 1.86 5.02 -6.85
C PHE A 82 0.48 5.63 -7.12
N ILE A 83 -0.56 4.86 -6.82
CA ILE A 83 -1.95 5.28 -6.97
C ILE A 83 -2.66 5.10 -5.62
N PRO A 84 -3.00 6.19 -4.91
CA PRO A 84 -3.71 6.08 -3.65
C PRO A 84 -5.16 5.64 -3.86
N PHE A 85 -5.73 4.89 -2.91
CA PHE A 85 -7.12 4.42 -2.97
C PHE A 85 -8.12 5.55 -3.23
N ASN A 86 -7.79 6.76 -2.74
CA ASN A 86 -8.52 7.99 -3.05
C ASN A 86 -7.73 8.88 -4.03
N TYR A 87 -7.99 8.67 -5.31
CA TYR A 87 -7.40 9.37 -6.45
C TYR A 87 -7.43 10.90 -6.36
N LYS A 88 -8.44 11.48 -5.67
CA LYS A 88 -8.64 12.93 -5.62
C LYS A 88 -7.54 13.70 -4.91
N LYS A 89 -6.71 13.03 -4.09
CA LYS A 89 -5.72 13.71 -3.24
C LYS A 89 -4.33 13.86 -3.85
N GLY A 90 -4.01 13.16 -4.96
CA GLY A 90 -2.82 13.32 -5.82
C GLY A 90 -1.43 13.18 -5.17
N VAL A 91 -1.34 13.29 -3.85
CA VAL A 91 -0.15 13.26 -3.02
C VAL A 91 -0.13 11.93 -2.28
N ILE A 92 1.02 11.26 -2.33
CA ILE A 92 1.26 10.00 -1.66
C ILE A 92 1.58 10.28 -0.19
N ARG A 93 0.93 9.53 0.69
CA ARG A 93 1.02 9.70 2.14
C ARG A 93 1.33 8.37 2.80
N VAL A 94 1.96 8.44 3.94
CA VAL A 94 2.14 7.26 4.79
C VAL A 94 0.78 6.75 5.26
N SER A 95 0.72 5.47 5.65
CA SER A 95 -0.47 4.83 6.22
C SER A 95 -1.74 4.94 5.36
N THR A 96 -1.57 5.09 4.04
CA THR A 96 -2.65 5.19 3.07
C THR A 96 -2.56 4.00 2.12
N ASP A 97 -3.67 3.32 1.84
CA ASP A 97 -3.70 2.22 0.87
C ASP A 97 -3.35 2.72 -0.54
N LEU A 98 -2.41 2.02 -1.18
CA LEU A 98 -1.88 2.32 -2.51
C LEU A 98 -1.91 1.06 -3.38
N ASN A 99 -2.23 1.22 -4.66
CA ASN A 99 -1.70 0.31 -5.67
C ASN A 99 -0.30 0.80 -6.09
N ILE A 100 0.59 -0.15 -6.34
CA ILE A 100 1.95 0.06 -6.82
C ILE A 100 2.06 -0.71 -8.14
N PHE A 101 2.65 -0.13 -9.18
CA PHE A 101 2.92 -0.86 -10.41
C PHE A 101 4.19 -0.37 -11.09
N PHE A 102 4.91 -1.28 -11.75
CA PHE A 102 6.07 -0.90 -12.55
C PHE A 102 5.64 -0.18 -13.82
N SER A 103 6.23 0.97 -14.07
CA SER A 103 6.02 1.79 -15.28
C SER A 103 6.98 1.34 -16.38
N ALA A 104 6.94 0.05 -16.70
CA ALA A 104 7.79 -0.61 -17.68
C ALA A 104 6.97 -1.62 -18.49
N GLU A 105 7.30 -1.76 -19.77
CA GLU A 105 6.76 -2.83 -20.61
C GLU A 105 7.43 -4.16 -20.26
N THR A 106 6.66 -5.25 -20.31
CA THR A 106 7.17 -6.60 -20.04
C THR A 106 6.73 -7.54 -21.15
N SER A 107 7.39 -8.69 -21.26
CA SER A 107 6.97 -9.76 -22.17
C SER A 107 5.72 -10.51 -21.68
N CYS A 108 5.33 -10.34 -20.41
CA CYS A 108 4.14 -10.95 -19.85
C CYS A 108 2.89 -10.15 -20.26
N PRO A 109 1.80 -10.82 -20.67
CA PRO A 109 0.54 -10.15 -21.00
C PRO A 109 -0.18 -9.59 -19.75
N GLN A 110 0.20 -10.04 -18.55
CA GLN A 110 -0.36 -9.61 -17.27
C GLN A 110 0.02 -8.17 -16.91
N SER A 111 -0.76 -7.58 -16.00
CA SER A 111 -0.45 -6.24 -15.48
C SER A 111 0.82 -6.26 -14.63
N THR A 112 1.50 -5.12 -14.53
CA THR A 112 2.62 -4.91 -13.59
C THR A 112 2.16 -4.41 -12.21
N VAL A 113 0.85 -4.43 -11.95
CA VAL A 113 0.27 -4.02 -10.67
C VAL A 113 0.65 -5.06 -9.63
N TRP A 114 1.20 -4.60 -8.52
CA TRP A 114 1.61 -5.46 -7.42
C TRP A 114 0.40 -6.13 -6.77
N LYS A 115 0.62 -7.37 -6.35
CA LYS A 115 -0.36 -8.21 -5.66
C LYS A 115 0.38 -9.11 -4.68
N LEU A 116 -0.21 -9.34 -3.51
CA LEU A 116 0.24 -10.40 -2.62
C LEU A 116 -0.17 -11.75 -3.21
N LYS A 117 0.81 -12.62 -3.48
CA LYS A 117 0.59 -13.97 -4.00
C LYS A 117 -0.09 -14.85 -2.96
N ASP A 118 -0.72 -15.93 -3.40
CA ASP A 118 -1.15 -16.99 -2.49
C ASP A 118 0.05 -17.54 -1.68
N TYR A 119 -0.23 -18.03 -0.47
CA TYR A 119 0.81 -18.53 0.43
C TYR A 119 1.58 -19.68 -0.20
N ASP A 120 2.91 -19.53 -0.24
CA ASP A 120 3.80 -20.60 -0.63
C ASP A 120 4.05 -21.51 0.57
N TYR A 121 3.34 -22.63 0.62
CA TYR A 121 3.49 -23.63 1.68
C TYR A 121 4.86 -24.32 1.70
N SER A 122 5.58 -24.33 0.57
CA SER A 122 6.90 -24.99 0.49
C SER A 122 8.00 -24.15 1.12
N LEU A 123 7.90 -22.82 0.97
CA LEU A 123 8.84 -21.85 1.53
C LEU A 123 8.33 -21.20 2.81
N GLY A 124 7.07 -21.44 3.17
CA GLY A 124 6.42 -20.85 4.33
C GLY A 124 6.19 -19.34 4.19
N GLN A 125 5.99 -18.84 2.97
CA GLN A 125 6.14 -17.42 2.66
C GLN A 125 5.00 -16.84 1.82
N TRP A 126 4.62 -15.60 2.13
CA TRP A 126 3.79 -14.75 1.26
C TRP A 126 4.70 -13.86 0.42
N PHE A 127 4.71 -14.04 -0.90
CA PHE A 127 5.52 -13.24 -1.81
C PHE A 127 4.72 -12.11 -2.46
N VAL A 128 5.43 -11.07 -2.90
CA VAL A 128 4.87 -10.00 -3.73
C VAL A 128 5.11 -10.35 -5.20
N THR A 129 4.02 -10.40 -5.96
CA THR A 129 4.01 -10.69 -7.39
C THR A 129 3.31 -9.57 -8.16
N THR A 130 3.20 -9.70 -9.48
CA THR A 130 2.42 -8.79 -10.34
C THR A 130 1.05 -9.38 -10.68
N ASP A 131 0.43 -8.93 -11.76
CA ASP A 131 -0.93 -9.32 -12.17
C ASP A 131 -2.02 -8.93 -11.13
N GLY A 132 -1.81 -7.80 -10.47
CA GLY A 132 -2.84 -7.15 -9.65
C GLY A 132 -3.88 -6.43 -10.50
N VAL A 133 -4.97 -6.04 -9.85
CA VAL A 133 -6.02 -5.20 -10.44
C VAL A 133 -5.89 -3.80 -9.88
N LEU A 134 -5.82 -2.81 -10.77
CA LEU A 134 -5.77 -1.40 -10.40
C LEU A 134 -7.15 -0.93 -9.91
N GLY A 135 -7.19 -0.32 -8.73
CA GLY A 135 -8.41 0.24 -8.15
C GLY A 135 -9.38 -0.79 -7.60
N ASN A 136 -10.68 -0.47 -7.66
CA ASN A 136 -11.79 -1.26 -7.09
C ASN A 136 -11.55 -1.68 -5.62
N PRO A 137 -11.31 -0.72 -4.69
CA PRO A 137 -10.97 -1.03 -3.31
C PRO A 137 -12.08 -1.83 -2.62
N GLY A 138 -11.74 -3.01 -2.11
CA GLY A 138 -12.68 -3.89 -1.43
C GLY A 138 -12.17 -5.32 -1.31
N PRO A 139 -13.04 -6.26 -0.88
CA PRO A 139 -12.66 -7.66 -0.67
C PRO A 139 -12.04 -8.33 -1.90
N GLN A 140 -12.50 -7.98 -3.11
CA GLN A 140 -12.06 -8.60 -4.36
C GLN A 140 -10.64 -8.20 -4.80
N THR A 141 -10.12 -7.08 -4.31
CA THR A 141 -8.80 -6.55 -4.69
C THR A 141 -7.89 -6.39 -3.49
N ILE A 142 -8.26 -6.97 -2.34
CA ILE A 142 -7.59 -6.70 -1.06
C ILE A 142 -6.08 -6.98 -1.11
N SER A 143 -5.66 -8.00 -1.85
CA SER A 143 -4.25 -8.38 -2.04
C SER A 143 -3.44 -7.37 -2.87
N ASN A 144 -4.08 -6.40 -3.53
CA ASN A 144 -3.42 -5.41 -4.40
C ASN A 144 -3.08 -4.10 -3.68
N TRP A 145 -3.35 -4.01 -2.37
CA TRP A 145 -3.24 -2.78 -1.60
C TRP A 145 -2.09 -2.86 -0.59
N PHE A 146 -1.18 -1.91 -0.73
CA PHE A 146 0.03 -1.79 0.07
C PHE A 146 0.07 -0.42 0.74
N LYS A 147 0.93 -0.26 1.74
CA LYS A 147 1.19 1.01 2.41
C LYS A 147 2.67 1.32 2.42
N ILE A 148 2.97 2.60 2.45
CA ILE A 148 4.28 3.13 2.81
C ILE A 148 4.18 3.58 4.25
N GLU A 149 5.13 3.18 5.09
CA GLU A 149 5.24 3.63 6.47
C GLU A 149 6.61 4.26 6.72
N LYS A 150 6.70 5.15 7.71
CA LYS A 150 8.00 5.63 8.21
C LYS A 150 8.75 4.46 8.84
N TYR A 151 10.06 4.42 8.63
CA TYR A 151 10.94 3.47 9.27
C TYR A 151 12.30 4.12 9.52
N GLU A 152 12.54 4.46 10.78
CA GLU A 152 13.71 5.26 11.21
C GLU A 152 13.77 6.59 10.46
N ASP A 153 14.88 6.88 9.79
CA ASP A 153 15.12 8.05 8.93
C ASP A 153 14.68 7.83 7.47
N ALA A 154 14.03 6.71 7.16
CA ALA A 154 13.57 6.35 5.81
C ALA A 154 12.14 5.79 5.85
N TYR A 155 11.82 4.88 4.92
CA TYR A 155 10.52 4.24 4.80
C TYR A 155 10.63 2.72 4.73
N LYS A 156 9.49 2.07 4.90
CA LYS A 156 9.27 0.66 4.57
C LYS A 156 7.96 0.47 3.84
N LEU A 157 7.85 -0.64 3.11
CA LEU A 157 6.61 -1.10 2.50
C LEU A 157 5.93 -2.09 3.44
N VAL A 158 4.60 -2.06 3.47
CA VAL A 158 3.77 -2.89 4.36
C VAL A 158 2.58 -3.42 3.58
N TYR A 159 2.24 -4.69 3.80
CA TYR A 159 0.92 -5.22 3.48
C TYR A 159 0.07 -5.21 4.74
N CYS A 160 -0.86 -4.26 4.82
CA CYS A 160 -1.86 -4.19 5.89
C CYS A 160 -3.02 -3.32 5.38
N PRO A 161 -3.80 -3.82 4.40
CA PRO A 161 -4.81 -3.03 3.74
C PRO A 161 -5.87 -2.50 4.72
N SER A 162 -6.57 -1.42 4.37
CA SER A 162 -7.75 -0.94 5.12
C SER A 162 -8.97 -0.73 4.21
N VAL A 163 -8.92 -1.28 3.00
CA VAL A 163 -10.01 -1.21 2.00
C VAL A 163 -11.16 -2.19 2.28
N CYS A 164 -11.01 -3.09 3.25
CA CYS A 164 -12.05 -4.02 3.67
C CYS A 164 -11.99 -4.24 5.19
N ASN A 165 -13.03 -3.82 5.90
CA ASN A 165 -13.06 -3.88 7.37
C ASN A 165 -13.35 -5.29 7.91
N ASP A 166 -14.09 -6.11 7.16
CA ASP A 166 -14.54 -7.44 7.61
C ASP A 166 -13.65 -8.58 7.05
N CYS A 167 -12.59 -8.24 6.32
CA CYS A 167 -11.66 -9.21 5.75
C CYS A 167 -10.60 -9.63 6.76
N SER A 168 -10.22 -10.91 6.74
CA SER A 168 -9.11 -11.44 7.55
C SER A 168 -7.87 -11.61 6.70
N TYR A 169 -6.75 -11.03 7.14
CA TYR A 169 -5.45 -11.11 6.48
C TYR A 169 -4.35 -10.80 7.51
N GLN A 170 -3.14 -11.27 7.23
CA GLN A 170 -1.98 -10.99 8.06
C GLN A 170 -1.38 -9.64 7.69
N CYS A 171 -1.34 -8.71 8.65
CA CYS A 171 -0.57 -7.48 8.50
C CYS A 171 0.91 -7.77 8.75
N SER A 172 1.76 -7.41 7.79
CA SER A 172 3.20 -7.59 7.90
C SER A 172 3.97 -6.57 7.10
N ASP A 173 5.17 -6.28 7.59
CA ASP A 173 6.22 -5.60 6.83
C ASP A 173 6.61 -6.41 5.58
N ILE A 174 7.08 -5.70 4.56
CA ILE A 174 7.68 -6.29 3.36
C ILE A 174 9.19 -6.14 3.44
N GLY A 175 9.87 -7.27 3.29
CA GLY A 175 11.32 -7.36 3.26
C GLY A 175 11.81 -8.21 2.10
N ILE A 176 13.08 -8.58 2.17
CA ILE A 176 13.75 -9.42 1.18
C ILE A 176 13.85 -10.84 1.72
N TYR A 177 13.43 -11.80 0.90
CA TYR A 177 13.63 -13.23 1.11
C TYR A 177 14.49 -13.76 -0.04
N GLU A 178 15.64 -14.35 0.30
CA GLU A 178 16.56 -14.90 -0.69
C GLU A 178 16.26 -16.39 -0.90
N ASP A 179 15.95 -16.76 -2.13
CA ASP A 179 15.76 -18.14 -2.57
C ASP A 179 16.55 -18.44 -3.85
N GLN A 180 16.32 -19.62 -4.43
CA GLN A 180 16.99 -20.04 -5.67
C GLN A 180 16.73 -19.13 -6.88
N TYR A 181 15.70 -18.28 -6.84
CA TYR A 181 15.37 -17.31 -7.88
C TYR A 181 15.89 -15.90 -7.57
N GLY A 182 16.56 -15.71 -6.42
CA GLY A 182 17.17 -14.47 -6.00
C GLY A 182 16.47 -13.80 -4.82
N LYS A 183 16.61 -12.47 -4.73
CA LYS A 183 16.12 -11.64 -3.62
C LYS A 183 14.67 -11.22 -3.86
N ARG A 184 13.71 -12.09 -3.57
CA ARG A 184 12.27 -11.83 -3.77
C ARG A 184 11.69 -10.98 -2.64
N LEU A 185 10.69 -10.17 -2.95
CA LEU A 185 9.96 -9.41 -1.95
C LEU A 185 8.90 -10.27 -1.28
N ALA A 186 8.84 -10.21 0.04
CA ALA A 186 7.99 -11.09 0.82
C ALA A 186 7.56 -10.47 2.15
N LEU A 187 6.47 -10.96 2.75
CA LEU A 187 6.08 -10.59 4.12
C LEU A 187 7.06 -11.15 5.13
N THR A 188 7.96 -10.32 5.65
CA THR A 188 9.03 -10.77 6.54
C THR A 188 9.52 -9.65 7.46
N TYR A 189 10.28 -10.04 8.47
CA TYR A 189 11.02 -9.14 9.35
C TYR A 189 12.51 -9.56 9.35
N PRO A 190 13.47 -8.63 9.20
CA PRO A 190 13.29 -7.17 9.15
C PRO A 190 12.70 -6.66 7.81
N PRO A 191 12.04 -5.47 7.81
CA PRO A 191 11.59 -4.82 6.58
C PRO A 191 12.76 -4.43 5.69
N TYR A 192 12.51 -4.34 4.39
CA TYR A 192 13.45 -3.70 3.48
C TYR A 192 13.32 -2.17 3.62
N LYS A 193 14.35 -1.55 4.19
CA LYS A 193 14.41 -0.11 4.42
C LYS A 193 14.70 0.61 3.10
N VAL A 194 13.75 1.44 2.67
CA VAL A 194 13.75 2.06 1.34
C VAL A 194 13.63 3.57 1.38
N GLN A 195 14.12 4.19 0.32
CA GLN A 195 13.85 5.57 -0.05
C GLN A 195 13.26 5.61 -1.46
N PHE A 196 12.72 6.76 -1.83
CA PHE A 196 12.13 6.98 -3.14
C PHE A 196 12.99 7.97 -3.90
N GLN A 197 13.51 7.58 -5.06
CA GLN A 197 14.23 8.47 -5.95
C GLN A 197 13.35 8.80 -7.14
N ARG A 198 13.27 10.08 -7.51
CA ARG A 198 12.55 10.49 -8.72
C ARG A 198 13.22 9.87 -9.95
N ALA A 199 12.43 9.22 -10.81
CA ALA A 199 12.91 8.64 -12.07
C ALA A 199 13.04 9.67 -13.19
#